data_AF-A0A1J4YPK1-F1
#
_entry.id   AF-A0A1J4YPK1-F1
#
_cell.length_a   1.000
_cell.length_b   1.000
_cell.length_c   1.000
_cell.angle_alpha   90.00
_cell.angle_beta   90.00
_cell.angle_gamma   90.00
#
_symmetry.space_group_name_H-M   'P 1'
#
loop_
_entity.id
_entity.type
_entity.pdbx_description
1 polymer ?
#
loop_
_entity_poly.entity_id
_entity_poly.type
_entity_poly.pdbx_seq_one_letter_code
_entity_poly.pdbx_strand_id
1 'polypeptide(L)'
;MKKNKLPVFRNDKEAAKFWDTHSLADYVHQMKDVTDLFTFAPELVEKIQQRAKKKMVAIRLANWEIEKAKEIAKNKKIPYQTLLREIIDIGLRKESLATTK
;
A
#
# COMPACT_ATOMS: atom_id res chain seq x y z
N MET A 1 -16.67 37.46 -12.39
CA MET A 1 -15.87 36.24 -12.70
C MET A 1 -16.81 35.18 -13.25
N LYS A 2 -16.55 34.65 -14.45
CA LYS A 2 -17.42 33.68 -15.12
C LYS A 2 -17.52 32.42 -14.26
N LYS A 3 -18.72 32.08 -13.79
CA LYS A 3 -18.99 30.84 -13.05
C LYS A 3 -19.00 29.69 -14.06
N ASN A 4 -17.88 28.99 -14.21
CA ASN A 4 -17.78 27.83 -15.09
C ASN A 4 -18.52 26.65 -14.45
N LYS A 5 -19.60 26.17 -15.08
CA LYS A 5 -20.38 25.03 -14.56
C LYS A 5 -19.57 23.73 -14.66
N LEU A 6 -19.67 22.86 -13.65
CA LEU A 6 -19.08 21.51 -13.69
C LEU A 6 -19.65 20.74 -14.91
N PRO A 7 -18.80 20.25 -15.84
CA PRO A 7 -19.26 19.52 -17.01
C PRO A 7 -19.82 18.14 -16.63
N VAL A 8 -20.85 17.70 -17.36
CA VAL A 8 -21.39 16.33 -17.26
C VAL A 8 -20.76 15.51 -18.38
N PHE A 9 -19.91 14.56 -18.03
CA PHE A 9 -19.23 13.71 -19.01
C PHE A 9 -20.09 12.50 -19.37
N ARG A 10 -20.09 12.13 -20.65
CA ARG A 10 -20.79 10.92 -21.11
C ARG A 10 -19.94 9.66 -20.91
N ASN A 11 -18.62 9.80 -20.84
CA ASN A 11 -17.67 8.71 -20.67
C ASN A 11 -16.36 9.18 -20.03
N ASP A 12 -15.58 8.24 -19.50
CA ASP A 12 -14.32 8.52 -18.79
C ASP A 12 -13.22 9.08 -19.71
N LYS A 13 -13.23 8.74 -21.01
CA LYS A 13 -12.23 9.25 -21.97
C LYS A 13 -12.42 10.74 -22.25
N GLU A 14 -13.67 11.19 -22.27
CA GLU A 14 -14.05 12.60 -22.42
C GLU A 14 -13.66 13.39 -21.17
N ALA A 15 -13.89 12.83 -19.99
CA ALA A 15 -13.45 13.41 -18.72
C ALA A 15 -11.93 13.58 -18.69
N ALA A 16 -11.16 12.55 -19.06
CA ALA A 16 -9.70 12.61 -19.09
C ALA A 16 -9.19 13.75 -20.00
N LYS A 17 -9.67 13.82 -21.24
CA LYS A 17 -9.30 14.88 -22.19
C LYS A 17 -9.64 16.29 -21.70
N PHE A 18 -10.75 16.43 -20.98
CA PHE A 18 -11.14 17.70 -20.38
C PHE A 18 -10.18 18.12 -19.26
N TRP A 19 -9.85 17.20 -18.35
CA TRP A 19 -8.93 17.46 -17.25
C TRP A 19 -7.46 17.61 -17.66
N ASP A 20 -7.07 17.10 -18.84
CA ASP A 20 -5.75 17.38 -19.42
C ASP A 20 -5.56 18.87 -19.76
N THR A 21 -6.66 19.59 -19.99
CA THR A 21 -6.65 21.00 -20.43
C THR A 21 -7.20 21.97 -19.40
N HIS A 22 -7.93 21.49 -18.39
CA HIS A 22 -8.61 22.33 -17.39
C HIS A 22 -8.11 22.02 -15.98
N SER A 23 -7.85 23.06 -15.19
CA SER A 23 -7.47 22.91 -13.79
C SER A 23 -8.67 22.54 -12.93
N LEU A 24 -8.49 21.57 -12.04
CA LEU A 24 -9.48 21.19 -11.04
C LEU A 24 -9.87 22.37 -10.13
N ALA A 25 -8.93 23.27 -9.87
CA ALA A 25 -9.09 24.42 -8.97
C ALA A 25 -10.24 25.35 -9.39
N ASP A 26 -10.47 25.50 -10.70
CA ASP A 26 -11.50 26.39 -11.26
C ASP A 26 -12.93 25.91 -10.98
N TYR A 27 -13.08 24.65 -10.54
CA TYR A 27 -14.35 23.99 -10.30
C TYR A 27 -14.59 23.62 -8.82
N VAL A 28 -13.61 23.84 -7.93
CA VAL A 28 -13.69 23.49 -6.49
C VAL A 28 -14.91 24.13 -5.82
N HIS A 29 -15.26 25.36 -6.17
CA HIS A 29 -16.43 26.07 -5.61
C HIS A 29 -17.79 25.42 -5.94
N GLN A 30 -17.84 24.47 -6.88
CA GLN A 30 -19.05 23.74 -7.24
C GLN A 30 -19.02 22.28 -6.80
N MET A 31 -17.90 21.83 -6.23
CA MET A 31 -17.82 20.51 -5.62
C MET A 31 -18.53 20.55 -4.27
N LYS A 32 -19.14 19.43 -3.90
CA LYS A 32 -19.69 19.26 -2.56
C LYS A 32 -18.54 19.11 -1.59
N ASP A 33 -18.59 19.82 -0.47
CA ASP A 33 -17.70 19.54 0.64
C ASP A 33 -17.87 18.07 1.05
N VAL A 34 -16.77 17.33 1.05
CA VAL A 34 -16.75 15.93 1.47
C VAL A 34 -16.76 15.94 2.99
N THR A 35 -17.95 15.95 3.58
CA THR A 35 -18.14 15.83 5.03
C THR A 35 -17.92 14.40 5.52
N ASP A 36 -18.15 13.42 4.62
CA ASP A 36 -17.98 12.00 4.91
C ASP A 36 -16.54 11.58 4.58
N LEU A 37 -15.76 11.32 5.63
CA LEU A 37 -14.44 10.72 5.48
C LEU A 37 -14.57 9.45 4.64
N PHE A 38 -13.72 9.32 3.61
CA PHE A 38 -13.63 8.11 2.79
C PHE A 38 -13.37 6.90 3.70
N THR A 39 -14.41 6.13 3.99
CA THR A 39 -14.35 4.95 4.83
C THR A 39 -14.14 3.74 3.94
N PHE A 40 -13.03 3.04 4.17
CA PHE A 40 -12.79 1.78 3.47
C PHE A 40 -13.89 0.78 3.80
N ALA A 41 -14.22 -0.09 2.83
CA ALA A 41 -15.15 -1.19 3.08
C ALA A 41 -14.72 -1.98 4.34
N PRO A 42 -15.65 -2.34 5.23
CA PRO A 42 -15.33 -2.95 6.52
C PRO A 42 -14.50 -4.23 6.36
N GLU A 43 -14.75 -5.03 5.33
CA GLU A 43 -13.95 -6.23 5.01
C GLU A 43 -12.48 -5.93 4.69
N LEU A 44 -12.22 -4.81 4.01
CA LEU A 44 -10.86 -4.40 3.69
C LEU A 44 -10.13 -3.92 4.94
N VAL A 45 -10.82 -3.16 5.79
CA VAL A 45 -10.30 -2.75 7.10
C VAL A 45 -9.95 -3.98 7.93
N GLU A 46 -10.84 -4.97 8.00
CA GLU A 46 -10.61 -6.20 8.75
C GLU A 46 -9.40 -6.98 8.21
N LYS A 47 -9.30 -7.18 6.90
CA LYS A 47 -8.15 -7.85 6.27
C LYS A 47 -6.83 -7.13 6.56
N ILE A 48 -6.82 -5.80 6.52
CA ILE A 48 -5.63 -4.99 6.86
C ILE A 48 -5.27 -5.19 8.34
N GLN A 49 -6.25 -5.10 9.23
CA GLN A 49 -6.04 -5.28 10.67
C GLN A 49 -5.52 -6.69 10.99
N GLN A 50 -6.08 -7.73 10.38
CA GLN A 50 -5.62 -9.10 10.56
C GLN A 50 -4.15 -9.27 10.11
N ARG A 51 -3.77 -8.70 8.97
CA ARG A 51 -2.37 -8.71 8.49
C ARG A 51 -1.42 -7.89 9.36
N ALA A 52 -1.92 -6.87 10.05
CA ALA A 52 -1.12 -6.03 10.93
C ALA A 52 -0.81 -6.71 12.28
N LYS A 53 -1.58 -7.74 12.69
CA LYS A 53 -1.36 -8.47 13.94
C LYS A 53 -0.04 -9.23 13.88
N LYS A 54 0.87 -8.88 14.78
CA LYS A 54 2.19 -9.53 14.94
C LYS A 54 2.24 -10.21 16.29
N LYS A 55 2.84 -11.40 16.34
CA LYS A 55 3.18 -12.11 17.57
C LYS A 55 4.69 -12.06 17.78
N MET A 56 5.12 -11.85 19.01
CA MET A 56 6.53 -11.92 19.37
C MET A 56 6.95 -13.38 19.46
N VAL A 57 8.02 -13.74 18.77
CA VAL A 57 8.58 -15.10 18.77
C VAL A 57 10.08 -14.98 19.03
N ALA A 58 10.59 -15.74 19.99
CA ALA A 58 12.03 -15.85 20.24
C ALA A 58 12.58 -17.03 19.41
N ILE A 59 13.50 -16.74 18.49
CA ILE A 59 14.16 -17.74 17.64
C ILE A 59 15.66 -17.68 17.93
N ARG A 60 16.29 -18.85 18.10
CA ARG A 60 17.75 -18.94 18.20
C ARG A 60 18.34 -18.98 16.80
N LEU A 61 19.27 -18.09 16.53
CA LEU A 61 20.04 -18.02 15.29
C LEU A 61 21.53 -18.13 15.64
N ALA A 62 22.30 -18.74 14.75
CA ALA A 62 23.74 -18.76 14.88
C ALA A 62 24.31 -17.35 14.70
N ASN A 63 25.44 -17.07 15.35
CA ASN A 63 26.04 -15.73 15.32
C ASN A 63 26.38 -15.28 13.88
N TRP A 64 26.86 -16.21 13.05
CA TRP A 64 27.21 -15.90 11.65
C TRP A 64 25.99 -15.53 10.80
N GLU A 65 24.81 -16.09 11.08
CA GLU A 65 23.57 -15.76 10.38
C GLU A 65 23.14 -14.33 10.67
N ILE A 66 23.26 -13.92 11.95
CA ILE A 66 22.93 -12.56 12.39
C ILE A 66 23.88 -11.55 11.75
N GLU A 67 25.19 -11.80 11.78
CA GLU A 67 26.18 -10.91 11.19
C GLU A 67 26.01 -10.79 9.67
N LYS A 68 25.73 -11.91 8.98
CA LYS A 68 25.46 -11.88 7.55
C LYS A 68 24.19 -11.10 7.21
N ALA A 69 23.13 -11.27 8.01
CA ALA A 69 21.90 -10.51 7.83
C ALA A 69 22.12 -9.00 8.02
N LYS A 70 22.93 -8.59 8.99
CA LYS A 70 23.30 -7.18 9.20
C LYS A 70 24.06 -6.60 8.01
N GLU A 71 25.02 -7.34 7.46
CA GLU A 71 25.79 -6.93 6.28
C GLU A 71 24.87 -6.69 5.06
N ILE A 72 24.00 -7.66 4.76
CA ILE A 72 23.05 -7.56 3.64
C ILE A 72 22.07 -6.40 3.86
N ALA A 73 21.56 -6.24 5.09
CA ALA A 73 20.62 -5.19 5.43
C ALA A 73 21.23 -3.79 5.30
N LYS A 74 22.50 -3.63 5.70
CA LYS A 74 23.26 -2.39 5.52
C LYS A 74 23.36 -2.00 4.05
N ASN A 75 23.67 -2.94 3.17
CA ASN A 75 23.75 -2.70 1.72
C ASN A 75 22.37 -2.31 1.13
N LYS A 76 21.29 -2.91 1.65
CA LYS A 76 19.92 -2.58 1.26
C LYS A 76 19.33 -1.34 1.95
N LYS A 77 20.06 -0.70 2.88
CA LYS A 77 19.60 0.44 3.70
C LYS A 77 18.28 0.16 4.45
N ILE A 78 18.11 -1.07 4.93
CA ILE A 78 16.94 -1.47 5.74
C ILE A 78 17.38 -2.05 7.08
N PRO A 79 16.53 -2.05 8.12
CA PRO A 79 16.83 -2.76 9.37
C PRO A 79 16.97 -4.27 9.15
N TYR A 80 17.93 -4.92 9.81
CA TYR A 80 18.16 -6.36 9.64
C TYR A 80 16.96 -7.21 10.09
N GLN A 81 16.18 -6.75 11.07
CA GLN A 81 14.94 -7.42 11.48
C GLN A 81 13.87 -7.37 10.39
N THR A 82 13.88 -6.35 9.53
CA THR A 82 12.99 -6.27 8.37
C THR A 82 13.42 -7.26 7.30
N LEU A 83 14.72 -7.34 7.01
CA LEU A 83 15.27 -8.33 6.08
C LEU A 83 14.96 -9.76 6.54
N LEU A 84 15.17 -10.08 7.82
CA LEU A 84 14.87 -11.42 8.34
C LEU A 84 13.38 -11.78 8.18
N ARG A 85 12.47 -10.84 8.44
CA ARG A 85 11.03 -11.05 8.23
C ARG A 85 10.68 -11.31 6.77
N GLU A 86 11.29 -10.56 5.85
CA GLU A 86 11.10 -10.75 4.41
C GLU A 86 11.59 -12.14 3.95
N ILE A 87 12.77 -12.57 4.41
CA ILE A 87 13.32 -13.89 4.09
C ILE A 87 12.39 -14.99 4.60
N ILE A 88 11.87 -14.87 5.82
CA ILE A 88 10.91 -15.83 6.39
C ILE A 88 9.63 -15.89 5.53
N ASP A 89 9.07 -14.74 5.13
CA ASP A 89 7.88 -14.71 4.27
C ASP A 89 8.12 -15.39 2.92
N ILE A 90 9.26 -15.12 2.28
CA ILE A 90 9.66 -15.76 1.03
C ILE A 90 9.82 -17.28 1.22
N GLY A 91 10.46 -17.71 2.30
CA GLY A 91 10.65 -19.13 2.64
C GLY A 91 9.31 -19.84 2.80
N LEU A 92 8.40 -19.30 3.62
CA LEU A 92 7.07 -19.87 3.85
C LEU A 92 6.24 -19.96 2.57
N ARG A 93 6.29 -18.93 1.70
CA ARG A 93 5.62 -18.97 0.40
C ARG A 93 6.16 -20.09 -0.48
N LYS A 94 7.48 -20.24 -0.57
CA LYS A 94 8.12 -21.31 -1.34
C LYS A 94 7.69 -22.70 -0.87
N GLU A 95 7.71 -22.93 0.44
CA GLU A 95 7.29 -24.21 1.03
C GLU A 95 5.80 -24.49 0.77
N SER A 96 4.92 -23.49 0.92
CA SER A 96 3.48 -23.66 0.66
C SER A 96 3.15 -24.10 -0.77
N LEU A 97 3.93 -23.61 -1.75
CA LEU A 97 3.81 -24.00 -3.15
C LEU A 97 4.35 -25.40 -3.42
N ALA A 98 5.37 -25.85 -2.67
CA ALA A 98 5.94 -27.18 -2.79
C ALA A 98 5.03 -28.27 -2.19
N THR A 99 4.30 -27.98 -1.10
CA THR A 99 3.39 -28.94 -0.46
C THR A 99 2.07 -29.17 -1.24
N THR A 100 1.78 -28.36 -2.26
CA THR A 100 0.56 -28.48 -3.08
C THR A 100 0.76 -29.39 -4.30
N LYS A 101 1.93 -30.02 -4.46
CA LYS A 101 2.21 -31.06 -5.46
C LYS A 101 2.25 -32.44 -4.82
#